data_AF-A0A376L2W2-F1
#
_entry.id   AF-A0A376L2W2-F1
#
_cell.length_a   1.000
_cell.length_b   1.000
_cell.length_c   1.000
_cell.angle_alpha   90.00
_cell.angle_beta   90.00
_cell.angle_gamma   90.00
#
_symmetry.space_group_name_H-M   'P 1'
#
loop_
_entity.id
_entity.type
_entity.pdbx_description
1 polymer ?
#
loop_
_entity_poly.entity_id
_entity_poly.type
_entity_poly.pdbx_seq_one_letter_code
_entity_poly.pdbx_strand_id
1 'polypeptide(L)'
;MKLSIDISELIQLGKKMLPEGVDFFLDESPVDFEPIDIELSSGKEVSIAELDPGSSLISYHGRQVLLYIRDHSGRYDAAIMDGEKGKRFHIAWCRTLDEMRQKNRFERYHATNRIDGLFEIDDGSGRSQDTDLRVCMNCLERLNYKGSIDRQKRRGVF
;
A
#
# COMPACT_ATOMS: atom_id res chain seq x y z
N MET A 1 0.05 21.10 -10.00
CA MET A 1 -0.58 21.91 -8.93
C MET A 1 0.48 22.87 -8.42
N LYS A 2 0.22 24.19 -8.40
CA LYS A 2 1.21 25.20 -7.98
C LYS A 2 0.94 25.56 -6.53
N LEU A 3 1.88 25.28 -5.62
CA LEU A 3 1.76 25.66 -4.21
C LEU A 3 2.08 27.16 -4.08
N SER A 4 1.22 27.88 -3.37
CA SER A 4 1.46 29.25 -2.92
C SER A 4 1.74 29.17 -1.42
N ILE A 5 2.97 29.45 -1.02
CA ILE A 5 3.41 29.40 0.38
C ILE A 5 3.98 30.77 0.73
N ASP A 6 3.49 31.36 1.81
CA ASP A 6 4.06 32.56 2.43
C ASP A 6 4.92 32.16 3.63
N ILE A 7 6.17 32.60 3.63
CA ILE A 7 7.20 32.29 4.63
C ILE A 7 7.70 33.55 5.37
N SER A 8 7.01 34.67 5.21
CA SER A 8 7.43 35.98 5.75
C SER A 8 7.60 35.96 7.28
N GLU A 9 6.69 35.30 7.99
CA GLU A 9 6.73 35.21 9.46
C GLU A 9 7.90 34.34 9.97
N LEU A 10 8.15 33.21 9.29
CA LEU A 10 9.29 32.33 9.60
C LEU A 10 10.63 33.09 9.47
N ILE A 11 10.77 33.89 8.41
CA ILE A 11 11.95 34.72 8.16
C ILE A 11 12.13 35.77 9.26
N GLN A 12 11.04 36.41 9.71
CA GLN A 12 11.10 37.39 10.79
C GLN A 12 11.54 36.77 12.12
N LEU A 13 11.04 35.57 12.44
CA LEU A 13 11.44 34.84 13.64
C LEU A 13 12.90 34.38 13.56
N GLY A 14 13.34 33.89 12.41
CA GLY A 14 14.74 33.52 12.17
C GLY A 14 15.70 34.68 12.43
N LYS A 15 15.37 35.89 11.96
CA LYS A 15 16.17 37.10 12.21
C LYS A 15 16.24 37.51 13.69
N LYS A 16 15.20 37.22 14.48
CA LYS A 16 15.23 37.45 15.93
C LYS A 16 16.14 36.46 16.66
N MET A 17 16.17 35.21 16.20
CA MET A 17 16.97 34.14 16.81
C MET A 17 18.44 34.21 16.39
N LEU A 18 18.72 34.58 15.14
CA LEU A 18 20.07 34.71 14.60
C LEU A 18 20.16 36.01 13.75
N PRO A 19 20.54 37.15 14.37
CA PRO A 19 20.53 38.45 13.71
C PRO A 19 21.46 38.56 12.50
N GLU A 20 22.60 37.86 12.55
CA GLU A 20 23.58 37.78 11.46
C GLU A 20 23.05 37.00 10.24
N GLY A 21 21.95 36.25 10.43
CA GLY A 21 21.40 35.34 9.42
C GLY A 21 22.30 34.12 9.17
N VAL A 22 21.75 33.16 8.45
CA VAL A 22 22.55 32.11 7.80
C VAL A 22 21.95 31.89 6.42
N ASP A 23 22.79 31.86 5.40
CA ASP A 23 22.35 31.42 4.09
C ASP A 23 22.14 29.91 4.16
N PHE A 24 20.95 29.47 3.75
CA PHE A 24 20.69 28.07 3.49
C PHE A 24 20.26 27.93 2.04
N PHE A 25 20.79 26.90 1.40
CA PHE A 25 20.41 26.53 0.05
C PHE A 25 19.55 25.29 0.17
N LEU A 26 18.32 25.37 -0.35
CA LEU A 26 17.54 24.18 -0.64
C LEU A 26 18.11 23.61 -1.91
N ASP A 27 19.03 22.66 -1.77
CA ASP A 27 19.51 21.89 -2.91
C ASP A 27 18.36 20.97 -3.34
N GLU A 28 17.86 21.17 -4.57
CA GLU A 28 16.91 20.25 -5.16
C GLU A 28 17.69 19.01 -5.56
N SER A 29 17.85 18.07 -4.63
CA SER A 29 18.23 16.72 -5.03
C SER A 29 17.04 16.14 -5.80
N PRO A 30 17.22 15.74 -7.07
CA PRO A 30 16.19 14.97 -7.75
C PRO A 30 15.92 13.73 -6.89
N VAL A 31 14.64 13.50 -6.58
CA VAL A 31 14.22 12.23 -6.00
C VAL A 31 14.41 11.20 -7.10
N ASP A 32 15.55 10.52 -7.07
CA ASP A 32 15.85 9.43 -7.99
C ASP A 32 15.02 8.24 -7.53
N PHE A 33 13.84 8.08 -8.13
CA PHE A 33 13.04 6.88 -7.89
C PHE A 33 13.79 5.70 -8.50
N GLU A 34 14.21 4.76 -7.65
CA GLU A 34 14.77 3.52 -8.16
C GLU A 34 13.71 2.84 -9.04
N PRO A 35 14.09 2.10 -10.12
CA PRO A 35 13.13 1.46 -11.02
C PRO A 35 12.07 0.61 -10.30
N ILE A 36 12.47 -0.02 -9.19
CA ILE A 36 11.59 -0.79 -8.32
C ILE A 36 10.44 0.04 -7.73
N ASP A 37 10.68 1.31 -7.39
CA ASP A 37 9.68 2.19 -6.81
C ASP A 37 8.63 2.58 -7.85
N ILE A 38 9.03 2.73 -9.12
CA ILE A 38 8.14 2.97 -10.25
C ILE A 38 7.29 1.72 -10.51
N GLU A 39 7.90 0.54 -10.60
CA GLU A 39 7.18 -0.71 -10.86
C GLU A 39 6.15 -1.04 -9.76
N LEU A 40 6.52 -0.84 -8.49
CA LEU A 40 5.62 -1.03 -7.35
C LEU A 40 4.44 -0.05 -7.38
N SER A 41 4.62 1.15 -7.93
CA SER A 41 3.54 2.14 -8.05
C SER A 41 2.46 1.72 -9.06
N SER A 42 2.83 1.01 -10.14
CA SER A 42 1.87 0.40 -11.07
C SER A 42 1.33 -0.96 -10.62
N GLY A 43 1.91 -1.53 -9.56
CA GLY A 43 1.68 -2.91 -9.16
C GLY A 43 2.52 -3.87 -9.99
N LYS A 44 3.36 -4.65 -9.31
CA LYS A 44 4.32 -5.59 -9.88
C LYS A 44 3.95 -7.01 -9.49
N GLU A 45 4.02 -7.96 -10.42
CA GLU A 45 4.01 -9.38 -10.09
C GLU A 45 5.28 -9.73 -9.32
N VAL A 46 5.11 -10.32 -8.13
CA VAL A 46 6.24 -10.65 -7.26
C VAL A 46 6.34 -12.15 -7.04
N SER A 47 7.57 -12.65 -7.12
CA SER A 47 7.87 -14.00 -6.67
C SER A 47 7.87 -14.04 -5.15
N ILE A 48 7.31 -15.11 -4.58
CA ILE A 48 7.29 -15.32 -3.12
C ILE A 48 8.70 -15.36 -2.51
N ALA A 49 9.69 -15.82 -3.28
CA ALA A 49 11.08 -15.95 -2.81
C ALA A 49 11.75 -14.61 -2.52
N GLU A 50 11.22 -13.54 -3.09
CA GLU A 50 11.76 -12.18 -2.98
C GLU A 50 11.01 -11.33 -1.95
N LEU A 51 9.92 -11.86 -1.39
CA LEU A 51 9.17 -11.20 -0.33
C LEU A 51 9.77 -11.53 1.03
N ASP A 52 10.04 -10.48 1.79
CA ASP A 52 10.32 -10.61 3.21
C ASP A 52 8.99 -10.51 3.98
N PRO A 53 8.53 -11.60 4.61
CA PRO A 53 7.31 -11.59 5.42
C PRO A 53 7.39 -10.60 6.59
N GLY A 54 8.59 -10.17 6.97
CA GLY A 54 8.86 -9.32 8.11
C GLY A 54 8.40 -9.96 9.43
N SER A 55 8.61 -9.25 10.54
CA SER A 55 7.99 -9.62 11.82
C SER A 55 6.49 -9.28 11.85
N SER A 56 6.07 -8.26 11.09
CA SER A 56 4.72 -7.69 11.16
C SER A 56 4.13 -7.37 9.78
N LEU A 57 4.82 -6.55 8.98
CA LEU A 57 4.37 -6.06 7.68
C LEU A 57 5.17 -6.69 6.55
N ILE A 58 4.53 -6.88 5.40
CA ILE A 58 5.19 -7.47 4.22
C ILE A 58 6.07 -6.41 3.56
N SER A 59 7.27 -6.82 3.16
CA SER A 59 8.17 -5.98 2.38
C SER A 59 8.78 -6.70 1.19
N TYR A 60 9.15 -5.93 0.17
CA TYR A 60 9.82 -6.37 -1.04
C TYR A 60 11.05 -5.48 -1.25
N HIS A 61 12.25 -6.06 -1.20
CA HIS A 61 13.53 -5.31 -1.27
C HIS A 61 13.59 -4.06 -0.38
N GLY A 62 13.15 -4.19 0.88
CA GLY A 62 13.14 -3.11 1.87
C GLY A 62 12.01 -2.09 1.72
N ARG A 63 11.14 -2.21 0.72
CA ARG A 63 9.91 -1.40 0.59
C ARG A 63 8.75 -2.11 1.24
N GLN A 64 7.95 -1.40 2.03
CA GLN A 64 6.67 -1.92 2.48
C GLN A 64 5.73 -2.05 1.29
N VAL A 65 5.08 -3.21 1.16
CA VAL A 65 4.15 -3.49 0.05
C VAL A 65 2.83 -4.07 0.54
N LEU A 66 1.81 -3.87 -0.27
CA LEU A 66 0.51 -4.52 -0.17
C LEU A 66 0.43 -5.62 -1.23
N LEU A 67 -0.08 -6.79 -0.85
CA LEU A 67 -0.33 -7.89 -1.79
C LEU A 67 -1.81 -7.98 -2.14
N TYR A 68 -2.15 -8.05 -3.42
CA TYR A 68 -3.52 -8.25 -3.89
C TYR A 68 -3.54 -9.12 -5.14
N ILE A 69 -4.70 -9.70 -5.48
CA ILE A 69 -4.85 -10.46 -6.73
C ILE A 69 -5.53 -9.54 -7.74
N ARG A 70 -4.86 -9.24 -8.86
CA ARG A 70 -5.35 -8.32 -9.89
C ARG A 70 -6.56 -8.89 -10.64
N ASP A 71 -6.43 -10.14 -11.10
CA ASP A 71 -7.52 -10.88 -11.75
C ASP A 71 -8.77 -10.93 -10.87
N HIS A 72 -9.89 -10.39 -11.35
CA HIS A 72 -11.21 -10.39 -10.72
C HIS A 72 -12.27 -11.09 -11.60
N SER A 73 -11.84 -12.02 -12.46
CA SER A 73 -12.73 -12.84 -13.30
C SER A 73 -13.92 -13.40 -12.50
N GLY A 74 -15.13 -13.15 -13.00
CA GLY A 74 -16.39 -13.59 -12.38
C GLY A 74 -16.93 -12.72 -11.24
N ARG A 75 -16.22 -11.66 -10.83
CA ARG A 75 -16.71 -10.67 -9.83
C ARG A 75 -16.33 -9.23 -10.13
N TYR A 76 -15.73 -8.98 -11.29
CA TYR A 76 -15.21 -7.67 -11.71
C TYR A 76 -16.26 -6.56 -11.60
N ASP A 77 -17.43 -6.72 -12.24
CA ASP A 77 -18.46 -5.68 -12.22
C ASP A 77 -19.00 -5.43 -10.80
N ALA A 78 -19.09 -6.48 -9.97
CA ALA A 78 -19.48 -6.34 -8.57
C ALA A 78 -18.44 -5.61 -7.72
N ALA A 79 -17.15 -5.86 -7.98
CA ALA A 79 -16.02 -5.26 -7.26
C ALA A 79 -15.80 -3.79 -7.63
N ILE A 80 -16.16 -3.38 -8.86
CA ILE A 80 -16.13 -1.97 -9.27
C ILE A 80 -17.24 -1.17 -8.60
N MET A 81 -18.44 -1.75 -8.48
CA MET A 81 -19.54 -1.08 -7.80
C MET A 81 -19.33 -1.00 -6.28
N ASP A 82 -18.66 -2.00 -5.71
CA ASP A 82 -18.43 -2.12 -4.28
C ASP A 82 -17.19 -2.98 -4.02
N GLY A 83 -16.08 -2.33 -3.61
CA GLY A 83 -14.81 -2.99 -3.33
C GLY A 83 -14.88 -4.09 -2.26
N GLU A 84 -15.94 -4.12 -1.43
CA GLU A 84 -16.19 -5.21 -0.48
C GLU A 84 -16.50 -6.55 -1.18
N LYS A 85 -17.08 -6.51 -2.38
CA LYS A 85 -17.38 -7.70 -3.19
C LYS A 85 -16.15 -8.20 -3.96
N GLY A 86 -15.05 -7.45 -3.93
CA GLY A 86 -13.77 -7.81 -4.52
C GLY A 86 -12.98 -8.87 -3.75
N LYS A 87 -11.82 -9.25 -4.29
CA LYS A 87 -10.81 -10.01 -3.55
C LYS A 87 -10.12 -9.05 -2.59
N ARG A 88 -9.83 -9.52 -1.38
CA ARG A 88 -9.21 -8.68 -0.34
C ARG A 88 -7.71 -8.53 -0.54
N PHE A 89 -7.15 -7.40 -0.12
CA PHE A 89 -5.70 -7.18 -0.13
C PHE A 89 -5.06 -7.54 1.23
N HIS A 90 -3.75 -7.72 1.25
CA HIS A 90 -2.97 -8.17 2.39
C HIS A 90 -1.85 -7.18 2.72
N ILE A 91 -1.72 -6.87 4.02
CA ILE A 91 -0.70 -5.94 4.55
C ILE A 91 0.38 -6.69 5.36
N ALA A 92 -0.01 -7.83 5.93
CA ALA A 92 0.80 -8.64 6.83
C ALA A 92 0.77 -10.10 6.36
N TRP A 93 1.84 -10.85 6.66
CA TRP A 93 1.93 -12.26 6.34
C TRP A 93 0.92 -13.10 7.13
N CYS A 94 -0.32 -13.18 6.68
CA CYS A 94 -1.41 -13.85 7.41
C CYS A 94 -1.60 -15.32 6.99
N ARG A 95 -2.38 -16.07 7.77
CA ARG A 95 -2.69 -17.49 7.47
C ARG A 95 -3.22 -17.75 6.05
N THR A 96 -3.92 -16.78 5.44
CA THR A 96 -4.40 -16.92 4.06
C THR A 96 -3.25 -16.96 3.07
N LEU A 97 -2.21 -16.16 3.28
CA LEU A 97 -1.02 -16.19 2.43
C LEU A 97 -0.25 -17.50 2.62
N ASP A 98 -0.17 -18.02 3.85
CA ASP A 98 0.39 -19.35 4.11
C ASP A 98 -0.38 -20.46 3.39
N GLU A 99 -1.71 -20.43 3.44
CA GLU A 99 -2.56 -21.39 2.73
C GLU A 99 -2.42 -21.29 1.21
N MET A 100 -2.36 -20.08 0.65
CA MET A 100 -2.16 -19.86 -0.79
C MET A 100 -0.78 -20.34 -1.23
N ARG A 101 0.25 -20.13 -0.39
CA ARG A 101 1.59 -20.68 -0.60
C ARG A 101 1.59 -22.20 -0.62
N GLN A 102 1.00 -22.85 0.39
CA GLN A 102 0.94 -24.32 0.48
C GLN A 102 0.19 -24.95 -0.70
N LYS A 103 -0.77 -24.22 -1.28
CA LYS A 103 -1.55 -24.67 -2.46
C LYS A 103 -0.88 -24.36 -3.79
N ASN A 104 0.34 -23.80 -3.82
CA ASN A 104 1.02 -23.31 -5.03
C ASN A 104 0.11 -22.38 -5.85
N ARG A 105 -0.47 -21.38 -5.18
CA ARG A 105 -1.36 -20.36 -5.77
C ARG A 105 -0.90 -18.93 -5.46
N PHE A 106 0.34 -18.79 -5.02
CA PHE A 106 0.87 -17.51 -4.54
C PHE A 106 1.29 -16.61 -5.71
N GLU A 107 1.67 -17.19 -6.83
CA GLU A 107 2.05 -16.48 -8.06
C GLU A 107 0.96 -15.57 -8.64
N ARG A 108 -0.27 -15.65 -8.11
CA ARG A 108 -1.39 -14.77 -8.47
C ARG A 108 -1.36 -13.40 -7.79
N TYR A 109 -0.45 -13.19 -6.84
CA TYR A 109 -0.38 -11.95 -6.07
C TYR A 109 0.52 -10.91 -6.76
N HIS A 110 0.04 -9.68 -6.80
CA HIS A 110 0.77 -8.49 -7.18
C HIS A 110 1.13 -7.71 -5.92
N ALA A 111 2.36 -7.21 -5.86
CA ALA A 111 2.79 -6.25 -4.87
C ALA A 111 2.59 -4.82 -5.37
N THR A 112 2.12 -3.94 -4.49
CA THR A 112 2.07 -2.50 -4.76
C THR A 112 2.47 -1.71 -3.52
N ASN A 113 3.04 -0.52 -3.74
CA ASN A 113 3.29 0.48 -2.70
C ASN A 113 2.37 1.70 -2.84
N ARG A 114 1.31 1.63 -3.67
CA ARG A 114 0.33 2.71 -3.80
C ARG A 114 -0.29 3.04 -2.44
N ILE A 115 -0.37 4.35 -2.17
CA ILE A 115 -0.90 4.91 -0.92
C ILE A 115 -2.25 5.60 -1.08
N ASP A 116 -2.77 5.68 -2.31
CA ASP A 116 -4.08 6.27 -2.64
C ASP A 116 -5.27 5.38 -2.22
N GLY A 117 -5.00 4.14 -1.80
CA GLY A 117 -6.01 3.17 -1.37
C GLY A 117 -6.75 2.50 -2.53
N LEU A 118 -6.27 2.68 -3.77
CA LEU A 118 -6.85 2.10 -4.97
C LEU A 118 -6.00 0.93 -5.49
N PHE A 119 -6.68 -0.08 -6.02
CA PHE A 119 -6.07 -1.26 -6.60
C PHE A 119 -6.61 -1.47 -8.01
N GLU A 120 -5.72 -1.53 -8.99
CA GLU A 120 -6.09 -1.88 -10.35
C GLU A 120 -6.53 -3.35 -10.38
N ILE A 121 -7.75 -3.63 -10.84
CA ILE A 121 -8.26 -4.98 -11.04
C ILE A 121 -8.61 -5.21 -12.50
N ASP A 122 -8.58 -6.47 -12.95
CA ASP A 122 -8.96 -6.85 -14.32
C ASP A 122 -10.04 -7.94 -14.37
N ASP A 123 -10.68 -8.13 -15.52
CA ASP A 123 -11.67 -9.18 -15.75
C ASP A 123 -11.15 -10.40 -16.53
N GLY A 124 -9.83 -10.50 -16.74
CA GLY A 124 -9.19 -11.50 -17.59
C GLY A 124 -9.52 -11.38 -19.09
N SER A 125 -10.34 -10.41 -19.49
CA SER A 125 -10.82 -10.19 -20.87
C SER A 125 -10.35 -8.85 -21.46
N GLY A 126 -9.47 -8.15 -20.75
CA GLY A 126 -8.85 -6.90 -21.18
C GLY A 126 -9.48 -5.62 -20.60
N ARG A 127 -10.51 -5.72 -19.76
CA ARG A 127 -10.99 -4.56 -18.98
C ARG A 127 -10.20 -4.45 -17.68
N SER A 128 -9.72 -3.25 -17.36
CA SER A 128 -9.10 -2.94 -16.07
C SER A 128 -9.65 -1.65 -15.47
N GLN A 129 -9.73 -1.59 -14.14
CA GLN A 129 -10.18 -0.40 -13.42
C GLN A 129 -9.65 -0.39 -11.98
N ASP A 130 -9.39 0.80 -11.44
CA ASP A 130 -9.05 1.00 -10.03
C ASP A 130 -10.28 0.86 -9.12
N THR A 131 -10.16 0.12 -8.02
CA THR A 131 -11.22 -0.07 -6.99
C THR A 131 -10.66 -0.05 -5.56
N ASP A 132 -11.51 0.25 -4.58
CA ASP A 132 -11.20 0.33 -3.15
C ASP A 132 -11.36 -1.03 -2.43
N LEU A 133 -10.48 -1.99 -2.75
CA LEU A 133 -10.52 -3.32 -2.14
C LEU A 133 -10.46 -3.27 -0.60
N ARG A 134 -11.13 -4.21 0.06
CA ARG A 134 -11.10 -4.33 1.53
C ARG A 134 -9.89 -5.14 2.02
N VAL A 135 -9.40 -4.79 3.20
CA VAL A 135 -8.30 -5.51 3.85
C VAL A 135 -8.73 -6.92 4.27
N CYS A 136 -7.80 -7.87 4.16
CA CYS A 136 -7.97 -9.23 4.64
C CYS A 136 -8.17 -9.25 6.16
N MET A 137 -9.22 -9.93 6.61
CA MET A 137 -9.52 -10.05 8.05
C MET A 137 -8.39 -10.70 8.84
N ASN A 138 -7.72 -11.67 8.25
CA ASN A 138 -6.62 -12.40 8.89
C ASN A 138 -5.37 -11.52 9.05
N CYS A 139 -5.17 -10.53 8.18
CA CYS A 139 -4.12 -9.53 8.37
C CYS A 139 -4.44 -8.64 9.57
N LEU A 140 -5.68 -8.16 9.68
CA LEU A 140 -6.08 -7.33 10.82
C LEU A 140 -5.98 -8.08 12.14
N GLU A 141 -6.39 -9.35 12.18
CA GLU A 141 -6.25 -10.24 13.35
C GLU A 141 -4.78 -10.42 13.74
N ARG A 142 -3.89 -10.71 12.77
CA ARG A 142 -2.45 -10.84 13.01
C ARG A 142 -1.83 -9.57 13.59
N LEU A 143 -2.26 -8.41 13.13
CA LEU A 143 -1.79 -7.11 13.61
C LEU A 143 -2.50 -6.64 14.89
N ASN A 144 -3.47 -7.41 15.41
CA ASN A 144 -4.34 -7.02 16.50
C ASN A 144 -4.97 -5.62 16.34
N TYR A 145 -5.28 -5.24 15.10
CA TYR A 145 -5.79 -3.90 14.80
C TYR A 145 -7.11 -3.65 15.54
N LYS A 146 -7.16 -2.60 16.36
CA LYS A 146 -8.31 -2.26 17.22
C LYS A 146 -8.78 -3.42 18.12
N GLY A 147 -7.87 -4.32 18.52
CA GLY A 147 -8.23 -5.47 19.33
C GLY A 147 -8.95 -6.58 18.56
N SER A 148 -8.77 -6.66 17.24
CA SER A 148 -9.41 -7.64 16.34
C SER A 148 -9.12 -9.10 16.65
N ILE A 149 -8.15 -9.42 17.51
CA ILE A 149 -7.96 -10.78 18.06
C ILE A 149 -9.23 -11.22 18.80
N ASP A 150 -9.91 -10.29 19.47
CA ASP A 150 -11.20 -10.53 20.09
C ASP A 150 -12.30 -10.59 19.01
N ARG A 151 -12.98 -11.75 18.93
CA ARG A 151 -14.04 -12.01 17.96
C ARG A 151 -15.19 -11.00 18.03
N GLN A 152 -15.54 -10.50 19.21
CA GLN A 152 -16.61 -9.51 19.37
C GLN A 152 -16.21 -8.16 18.80
N LYS A 153 -15.00 -7.69 19.13
CA LYS A 153 -14.44 -6.45 18.59
C LYS A 153 -14.21 -6.54 17.09
N ARG A 154 -13.79 -7.71 16.61
CA ARG A 154 -13.56 -7.99 15.19
C ARG A 154 -14.81 -7.69 14.35
N ARG A 155 -16.00 -8.13 14.79
CA ARG A 155 -17.27 -7.87 14.08
C ARG A 155 -17.63 -6.38 13.92
N GLY A 156 -17.12 -5.51 14.79
CA GLY A 156 -17.33 -4.06 14.67
C GLY A 156 -16.31 -3.36 13.76
N VAL A 157 -15.27 -4.07 13.32
CA VAL A 157 -14.23 -3.55 12.41
C VAL A 157 -14.50 -3.94 10.95
N PHE A 158 -15.36 -4.95 10.71
CA PHE A 158 -15.76 -5.43 9.38
C PHE A 158 -17.16 -5.00 9.03
#